data_AF-A0AAD5QXE6-F1
#
_entry.id   AF-A0AAD5QXE6-F1
#
_cell.length_a   1.000
_cell.length_b   1.000
_cell.length_c   1.000
_cell.angle_alpha   90.00
_cell.angle_beta   90.00
_cell.angle_gamma   90.00
#
_symmetry.space_group_name_H-M   'P 1'
#
loop_
_entity.id
_entity.type
_entity.pdbx_description
1 polymer ?
#
loop_
_entity_poly.entity_id
_entity_poly.type
_entity_poly.pdbx_seq_one_letter_code
_entity_poly.pdbx_strand_id
1 'polypeptide(L)'
;MKSLIFTILIFVIVGNVHSCAKFDKNVNMFCKFPGETNPCLTPSAQSFASSCCASKGGCNSMEFPKDKVCCFTKECLDRCYPGKDHRMGTVY
;
A
#
# COMPACT_ATOMS: atom_id res chain seq x y z
N MET A 1 7.91 -22.12 -31.13
CA MET A 1 7.40 -22.45 -29.78
C MET A 1 8.10 -21.67 -28.66
N LYS A 2 9.44 -21.61 -28.62
CA LYS A 2 10.18 -20.84 -27.58
C LYS A 2 9.79 -19.34 -27.51
N SER A 3 9.66 -18.64 -28.64
CA SER A 3 9.27 -17.21 -28.63
C SER A 3 7.90 -16.91 -28.05
N LEU A 4 6.90 -17.79 -28.25
CA LEU A 4 5.54 -17.63 -27.70
C LEU A 4 5.52 -17.79 -26.17
N ILE A 5 6.34 -18.70 -25.63
CA ILE A 5 6.47 -18.91 -24.18
C ILE A 5 7.08 -17.66 -23.52
N PHE A 6 8.11 -17.08 -24.14
CA PHE A 6 8.73 -15.84 -23.65
C PHE A 6 7.74 -14.66 -23.67
N THR A 7 6.89 -14.53 -24.69
CA THR A 7 5.90 -13.44 -24.74
C THR A 7 4.85 -13.58 -23.64
N ILE A 8 4.32 -14.78 -23.42
CA ILE A 8 3.34 -15.05 -22.36
C ILE A 8 3.91 -14.74 -20.97
N LEU A 9 5.17 -15.14 -20.72
CA LEU A 9 5.84 -14.86 -19.45
C LEU A 9 5.93 -13.35 -19.16
N ILE A 10 6.28 -12.55 -20.17
CA ILE A 10 6.38 -11.08 -20.03
C ILE A 10 5.04 -10.47 -19.64
N PHE A 11 3.94 -10.86 -20.28
CA PHE A 11 2.61 -10.35 -19.95
C PHE A 11 2.18 -10.68 -18.51
N VAL A 12 2.51 -11.87 -18.02
CA VAL A 12 2.24 -12.26 -16.63
C VAL A 12 3.01 -11.38 -15.66
N ILE A 13 4.30 -11.12 -15.92
CA ILE A 13 5.13 -10.28 -15.04
C ILE A 13 4.59 -8.84 -15.01
N VAL A 14 4.27 -8.26 -16.17
CA VAL A 14 3.72 -6.89 -16.27
C VAL A 14 2.38 -6.77 -15.55
N GLY A 15 1.51 -7.78 -15.65
CA GLY A 15 0.23 -7.81 -14.95
C GLY A 15 0.39 -7.79 -13.42
N ASN A 16 1.36 -8.53 -12.88
CA ASN A 16 1.63 -8.56 -11.44
C ASN A 16 2.18 -7.21 -10.93
N VAL A 17 3.08 -6.57 -11.69
CA VAL A 17 3.61 -5.24 -11.33
C VAL A 17 2.50 -4.19 -11.32
N HIS A 18 1.59 -4.24 -12.29
CA HIS A 18 0.46 -3.31 -12.35
C HIS A 18 -0.55 -3.52 -11.21
N SER A 19 -0.80 -4.78 -10.81
CA SER A 19 -1.63 -5.08 -9.64
C SER A 19 -1.00 -4.54 -8.34
N CYS A 20 0.32 -4.63 -8.18
CA CYS A 20 1.01 -4.04 -7.02
C CYS A 20 0.96 -2.51 -7.00
N ALA A 21 1.00 -1.85 -8.17
CA ALA A 21 0.90 -0.39 -8.25
C ALA A 21 -0.41 0.18 -7.65
N LYS A 22 -1.49 -0.62 -7.62
CA LYS A 22 -2.74 -0.22 -6.94
C LYS A 22 -2.61 -0.24 -5.42
N PHE A 23 -1.82 -1.15 -4.85
CA PHE A 23 -1.53 -1.15 -3.42
C PHE A 23 -0.84 0.16 -3.02
N ASP A 24 0.22 0.52 -3.74
CA ASP A 24 0.98 1.76 -3.50
C ASP A 24 0.11 3.01 -3.69
N LYS A 25 -0.78 3.01 -4.69
CA LYS A 25 -1.76 4.07 -4.89
C LYS A 25 -2.68 4.22 -3.67
N ASN A 26 -3.24 3.11 -3.16
CA ASN A 26 -4.12 3.14 -1.99
C ASN A 26 -3.37 3.54 -0.72
N VAL A 27 -2.13 3.09 -0.55
CA VAL A 27 -1.22 3.52 0.53
C VAL A 27 -1.03 5.03 0.51
N ASN A 28 -0.70 5.61 -0.65
CA ASN A 28 -0.54 7.05 -0.79
C ASN A 28 -1.85 7.82 -0.59
N MET A 29 -2.99 7.23 -0.93
CA MET A 29 -4.30 7.86 -0.78
C MET A 29 -4.81 7.86 0.65
N PHE A 30 -4.60 6.77 1.40
CA PHE A 30 -5.23 6.57 2.72
C PHE A 30 -4.25 6.69 3.89
N CYS A 31 -2.97 6.38 3.70
CA CYS A 31 -1.99 6.32 4.79
C CYS A 31 -1.03 7.52 4.78
N LYS A 32 -1.13 8.42 3.79
CA LYS A 32 -0.31 9.64 3.73
C LYS A 32 -1.08 10.81 4.34
N PHE A 33 -0.57 11.31 5.45
CA PHE A 33 -1.17 12.45 6.13
C PHE A 33 -0.77 13.78 5.46
N PRO A 34 -1.65 14.79 5.48
CA PRO A 34 -1.32 16.12 4.96
C PRO A 34 -0.04 16.67 5.59
N GLY A 35 0.83 17.28 4.78
CA GLY A 35 2.10 17.84 5.25
C GLY A 35 3.24 16.83 5.40
N GLU A 36 2.98 15.52 5.29
CA GLU A 36 4.01 14.49 5.37
C GLU A 36 4.56 14.10 4.01
N THR A 37 5.87 13.83 3.94
CA THR A 37 6.52 13.37 2.70
C THR A 37 6.13 11.93 2.39
N ASN A 38 6.11 11.07 3.41
CA ASN A 38 5.91 9.62 3.31
C ASN A 38 4.64 9.17 4.05
N PRO A 39 3.93 8.14 3.55
CA PRO A 39 2.84 7.51 4.28
C PRO A 39 3.33 6.79 5.54
N CYS A 40 2.48 6.69 6.55
CA CYS A 40 2.77 5.97 7.78
C CYS A 40 2.02 4.64 7.84
N LEU A 41 2.78 3.56 7.89
CA LEU A 41 2.29 2.20 7.79
C LEU A 41 2.49 1.41 9.09
N THR A 42 1.62 0.44 9.31
CA THR A 42 1.82 -0.56 10.35
C THR A 42 3.02 -1.46 10.00
N PRO A 43 3.68 -2.10 10.99
CA PRO A 43 4.74 -3.07 10.72
C PRO A 43 4.32 -4.23 9.80
N SER A 44 3.03 -4.58 9.83
CA SER A 44 2.45 -5.66 9.03
C SER A 44 1.91 -5.20 7.68
N ALA A 45 2.00 -3.91 7.31
CA ALA A 45 1.48 -3.41 6.04
C ALA A 45 1.96 -4.21 4.82
N GLN A 46 3.24 -4.58 4.80
CA GLN A 46 3.84 -5.32 3.69
C GLN A 46 3.22 -6.72 3.50
N SER A 47 2.69 -7.36 4.56
CA SER A 47 2.06 -8.68 4.43
C SER A 47 0.75 -8.63 3.64
N PHE A 48 0.15 -7.45 3.48
CA PHE A 48 -1.07 -7.25 2.68
C PHE A 48 -0.78 -6.91 1.22
N ALA A 49 0.47 -6.52 0.90
CA ALA A 49 0.87 -6.21 -0.47
C ALA A 49 0.78 -7.45 -1.37
N SER A 50 1.28 -8.61 -0.92
CA SER A 50 1.25 -9.85 -1.69
C SER A 50 -0.17 -10.30 -2.05
N SER A 51 -1.10 -10.24 -1.09
CA SER A 51 -2.52 -10.54 -1.33
C SER A 51 -3.16 -9.56 -2.31
N CYS A 52 -2.82 -8.26 -2.21
CA CYS A 52 -3.30 -7.26 -3.14
C CYS A 52 -2.76 -7.49 -4.56
N CYS A 53 -1.47 -7.78 -4.70
CA CYS A 53 -0.81 -8.04 -5.98
C CYS A 53 -1.33 -9.30 -6.67
N ALA A 54 -1.63 -10.35 -5.90
CA ALA A 54 -2.16 -11.61 -6.39
C ALA A 54 -3.63 -11.54 -6.82
N SER A 55 -4.37 -10.51 -6.38
CA SER A 55 -5.75 -10.29 -6.82
C SER A 55 -5.80 -9.92 -8.31
N LYS A 56 -6.79 -10.46 -9.03
CA LYS A 56 -6.96 -10.23 -10.46
C LYS A 56 -7.31 -8.75 -10.70
N GLY A 57 -6.30 -7.98 -11.14
CA GLY A 57 -6.41 -6.55 -11.33
C GLY A 57 -6.10 -5.71 -10.08
N GLY A 58 -5.48 -6.28 -9.05
CA GLY A 58 -5.07 -5.60 -7.82
C GLY A 58 -6.22 -5.36 -6.83
N CYS A 59 -5.88 -5.03 -5.57
CA CYS A 59 -6.88 -4.62 -4.59
C CYS A 59 -7.45 -3.24 -4.93
N ASN A 60 -8.78 -3.13 -4.93
CA ASN A 60 -9.45 -1.86 -5.09
C ASN A 60 -9.45 -1.07 -3.76
N SER A 61 -9.88 0.18 -3.78
CA SER A 61 -9.87 1.06 -2.60
C SER A 61 -10.87 0.66 -1.50
N MET A 62 -11.90 -0.13 -1.82
CA MET A 62 -12.86 -0.67 -0.85
C MET A 62 -12.31 -1.93 -0.17
N GLU A 63 -11.54 -2.75 -0.90
CA GLU A 63 -10.90 -3.96 -0.39
C GLU A 63 -9.60 -3.69 0.36
N PHE A 64 -9.02 -2.50 0.19
CA PHE A 64 -7.80 -2.12 0.85
C PHE A 64 -8.01 -2.04 2.38
N PRO A 65 -7.31 -2.87 3.17
CA PRO A 65 -7.55 -2.99 4.61
C PRO A 65 -6.89 -1.83 5.37
N LYS A 66 -7.50 -0.64 5.29
CA LYS A 66 -7.00 0.63 5.84
C LYS A 66 -6.53 0.48 7.29
N ASP A 67 -7.36 -0.10 8.15
CA ASP A 67 -7.08 -0.23 9.59
C ASP A 67 -5.96 -1.23 9.92
N LYS A 68 -5.55 -2.05 8.93
CA LYS A 68 -4.43 -2.99 9.07
C LYS A 68 -3.15 -2.49 8.43
N VAL A 69 -3.26 -1.60 7.45
CA VAL A 69 -2.11 -1.11 6.65
C VAL A 69 -1.67 0.28 7.10
N CYS A 70 -2.60 1.21 7.34
CA CYS A 70 -2.30 2.57 7.74
C CYS A 70 -2.20 2.72 9.27
N CYS A 71 -1.36 3.64 9.73
CA CYS A 71 -1.36 4.05 11.13
C CYS A 71 -2.44 5.11 11.40
N PHE A 72 -3.31 4.88 12.38
CA PHE A 72 -4.28 5.88 12.88
C PHE A 72 -4.21 6.14 14.38
N THR A 73 -3.51 5.28 15.14
CA THR A 73 -3.31 5.47 16.59
C THR A 73 -2.11 6.38 16.83
N LYS A 74 -2.14 7.12 17.95
CA LYS A 74 -1.03 7.99 18.35
C LYS A 74 0.30 7.22 18.41
N GLU A 75 0.30 6.07 19.08
CA GLU A 75 1.49 5.21 19.21
C GLU A 75 2.07 4.77 17.86
N CYS A 76 1.20 4.48 16.88
CA CYS A 76 1.65 4.07 15.55
C CYS A 76 2.26 5.25 14.79
N LEU A 77 1.63 6.42 14.89
CA LEU A 77 2.04 7.67 14.24
C LEU A 77 3.32 8.26 14.84
N ASP A 78 3.51 8.18 16.17
CA ASP A 78 4.70 8.69 16.86
C ASP A 78 5.99 8.01 16.34
N ARG A 79 5.90 6.80 15.78
CA ARG A 79 7.04 6.11 15.12
C ARG A 79 7.42 6.74 13.79
N CYS A 80 6.45 7.23 13.03
CA CYS A 80 6.66 7.82 11.72
C CYS A 80 6.95 9.32 11.81
N TYR A 81 6.28 9.99 12.74
CA TYR A 81 6.23 11.44 12.85
C TYR A 81 6.53 11.89 14.29
N PRO A 82 7.71 11.56 14.83
CA PRO A 82 8.03 11.82 16.23
C PRO A 82 7.98 13.31 16.54
N GLY A 83 7.39 13.65 17.69
CA GLY A 83 7.29 15.02 18.18
C GLY A 83 6.20 15.87 17.52
N LYS A 84 5.34 15.28 16.68
CA LYS A 84 4.15 15.95 16.15
C LYS A 84 2.92 15.62 16.97
N ASP A 85 1.96 16.54 16.99
CA ASP A 85 0.69 16.29 17.63
C ASP A 85 -0.23 15.48 16.73
N HIS A 86 -0.98 14.57 17.34
CA HIS A 86 -1.83 13.63 16.63
C HIS A 86 -3.25 13.67 17.22
N ARG A 87 -4.23 14.05 16.41
CA ARG A 87 -5.66 14.04 16.80
C ARG A 87 -6.46 13.22 15.81
N MET A 88 -7.11 12.16 16.29
CA MET A 88 -7.97 11.28 15.46
C MET A 88 -7.29 10.82 14.16
N GLY A 89 -6.02 10.42 14.25
CA GLY A 89 -5.27 10.03 13.06
C GLY A 89 -4.99 11.20 12.11
N THR A 90 -4.88 12.44 12.57
CA THR A 90 -4.41 13.58 11.78
C THR A 90 -3.16 14.16 12.42
N VAL A 91 -2.14 14.46 11.62
CA VAL A 91 -0.85 15.02 12.05
C VAL A 91 -0.89 16.54 11.95
N TYR A 92 -0.42 17.24 12.98
CA TYR A 92 -0.38 18.70 13.10
C TYR A 92 1.04 19.23 13.34
#